data_AF-A0A7Y4S457-F1
#
_entry.id   AF-A0A7Y4S457-F1
#
_cell.length_a   1.000
_cell.length_b   1.000
_cell.length_c   1.000
_cell.angle_alpha   90.00
_cell.angle_beta   90.00
_cell.angle_gamma   90.00
#
_symmetry.space_group_name_H-M   'P 1'
#
loop_
_entity.id
_entity.type
_entity.pdbx_description
1 polymer ?
#
loop_
_entity_poly.entity_id
_entity_poly.type
_entity_poly.pdbx_seq_one_letter_code
_entity_poly.pdbx_strand_id
1 'polypeptide(L)'
;MDADFIQLQMVTRLKLQLKRRLDIKMDIRQFMVDRVYALEMLRIADESDDEDLIMYAIQVSGEFTWLSGKTKAKVVAHAVPSLNEPVQEPKPASSQYLYGTRG
;
A
#
# COMPACT_ATOMS: atom_id res chain seq x y z
N MET A 1 -20.73 18.26 17.24
CA MET A 1 -20.79 18.67 15.82
C MET A 1 -19.38 18.83 15.23
N ASP A 2 -18.35 18.36 15.93
CA ASP A 2 -16.96 18.69 15.61
C ASP A 2 -16.27 17.63 14.73
N ALA A 3 -16.84 16.43 14.65
CA ALA A 3 -16.28 15.32 13.87
C ALA A 3 -16.19 15.65 12.37
N ASP A 4 -17.21 16.27 11.79
CA ASP A 4 -17.24 16.62 10.37
C ASP A 4 -16.19 17.69 10.03
N PHE A 5 -15.95 18.63 10.94
CA PHE A 5 -14.93 19.67 10.78
C PHE A 5 -13.52 19.08 10.86
N ILE A 6 -13.28 18.17 11.81
CA ILE A 6 -12.00 17.46 11.96
C ILE A 6 -11.72 16.63 10.70
N GLN A 7 -12.71 15.88 10.20
CA GLN A 7 -12.58 15.11 8.97
C GLN A 7 -12.26 15.99 7.76
N LEU A 8 -12.97 17.11 7.60
CA LEU A 8 -12.72 18.04 6.50
C LEU A 8 -11.32 18.65 6.59
N GLN A 9 -10.85 18.97 7.80
CA GLN A 9 -9.50 19.47 8.02
C GLN A 9 -8.44 18.45 7.63
N MET A 10 -8.62 17.17 7.96
CA MET A 10 -7.71 16.10 7.55
C MET A 10 -7.68 15.92 6.03
N VAL A 11 -8.83 15.84 5.38
CA VAL A 11 -8.93 15.68 3.91
C VAL A 11 -8.31 16.88 3.19
N THR A 12 -8.45 18.08 3.76
CA THR A 12 -7.82 19.29 3.21
C THR A 12 -6.30 19.26 3.33
N ARG A 13 -5.77 18.74 4.45
CA ARG A 13 -4.32 18.54 4.63
C ARG A 13 -3.78 17.51 3.63
N LEU A 14 -4.48 16.38 3.47
CA LEU A 14 -4.14 15.36 2.48
C LEU A 14 -4.10 15.96 1.06
N LYS A 15 -5.12 16.74 0.69
CA LYS A 15 -5.17 17.45 -0.60
C LYS A 15 -3.96 18.35 -0.82
N LEU A 16 -3.58 19.11 0.21
CA LEU A 16 -2.46 20.03 0.11
C LEU A 16 -1.14 19.29 -0.11
N GLN A 17 -0.94 18.17 0.57
CA GLN A 17 0.27 17.36 0.44
C GLN A 17 0.33 16.65 -0.92
N LEU A 18 -0.77 16.05 -1.38
CA LEU A 18 -0.87 15.46 -2.73
C LEU A 18 -0.51 16.48 -3.82
N LYS A 19 -1.03 17.71 -3.70
CA LYS A 19 -0.72 18.78 -4.65
C LYS A 19 0.75 19.23 -4.58
N ARG A 20 1.31 19.34 -3.38
CA ARG A 20 2.70 19.83 -3.19
C ARG A 20 3.74 18.82 -3.65
N ARG A 21 3.50 17.53 -3.45
CA ARG A 21 4.49 16.47 -3.69
C ARG A 21 4.33 15.80 -5.04
N LEU A 22 3.10 15.52 -5.46
CA LEU A 22 2.80 14.73 -6.65
C LEU A 22 2.15 15.57 -7.76
N ASP A 23 1.87 16.85 -7.51
CA ASP A 23 1.06 17.75 -8.37
C ASP A 23 -0.33 17.18 -8.74
N ILE A 24 -0.85 16.27 -7.90
CA ILE A 24 -2.15 15.63 -8.11
C ILE A 24 -3.25 16.55 -7.58
N LYS A 25 -4.24 16.82 -8.43
CA LYS A 25 -5.43 17.60 -8.06
C LYS A 25 -6.48 16.68 -7.44
N MET A 26 -6.60 16.72 -6.11
CA MET A 26 -7.68 16.04 -5.39
C MET A 26 -8.92 16.94 -5.23
N ASP A 27 -10.11 16.42 -5.55
CA ASP A 27 -11.39 17.06 -5.22
C ASP A 27 -11.94 16.50 -3.90
N ILE A 28 -12.13 17.40 -2.92
CA ILE A 28 -12.63 17.04 -1.59
C ILE A 28 -14.09 16.58 -1.66
N ARG A 29 -14.93 17.21 -2.50
CA ARG A 29 -16.35 16.87 -2.57
C ARG A 29 -16.53 15.47 -3.14
N GLN A 30 -15.76 15.17 -4.20
CA GLN A 30 -15.76 13.84 -4.81
C GLN A 30 -15.17 12.80 -3.85
N PHE A 31 -14.10 13.13 -3.11
CA PHE A 31 -13.51 12.27 -2.09
C PHE A 31 -14.50 11.87 -0.97
N MET A 32 -15.36 12.79 -0.54
CA MET A 32 -16.33 12.51 0.52
C MET A 32 -17.53 11.68 0.06
N VAL A 33 -17.83 11.66 -1.24
CA VAL A 33 -19.03 11.02 -1.81
C VAL A 33 -18.71 9.71 -2.51
N ASP A 34 -17.58 9.65 -3.21
CA ASP A 34 -17.18 8.51 -4.04
C ASP A 34 -16.09 7.67 -3.34
N ARG A 35 -16.48 6.46 -2.96
CA ARG A 35 -15.59 5.48 -2.31
C ARG A 35 -14.41 5.09 -3.17
N VAL A 36 -14.66 4.88 -4.46
CA VAL A 36 -13.65 4.35 -5.38
C VAL A 36 -12.58 5.40 -5.58
N TYR A 37 -13.00 6.64 -5.81
CA TYR A 37 -12.10 7.80 -5.89
C TYR A 37 -11.29 7.99 -4.61
N ALA A 38 -11.92 7.88 -3.44
CA ALA A 38 -11.22 8.01 -2.17
C ALA A 38 -10.15 6.91 -1.96
N LEU A 39 -10.47 5.66 -2.29
CA LEU A 39 -9.51 4.55 -2.20
C LEU A 39 -8.35 4.70 -3.19
N GLU A 40 -8.61 5.18 -4.40
CA GLU A 40 -7.56 5.43 -5.39
C GLU A 40 -6.61 6.52 -4.92
N MET A 41 -7.13 7.64 -4.41
CA MET A 41 -6.31 8.72 -3.86
C MET A 41 -5.50 8.27 -2.63
N LEU A 42 -6.09 7.45 -1.76
CA LEU A 42 -5.36 6.88 -0.61
C LEU A 42 -4.28 5.90 -1.04
N ARG A 43 -4.53 5.09 -2.07
CA ARG A 43 -3.54 4.17 -2.61
C ARG A 43 -2.36 4.92 -3.23
N ILE A 44 -2.62 5.99 -3.97
CA ILE A 44 -1.58 6.86 -4.53
C ILE A 44 -0.76 7.51 -3.40
N ALA A 45 -1.41 7.91 -2.30
CA ALA A 45 -0.72 8.43 -1.13
C ALA A 45 0.12 7.37 -0.40
N ASP A 46 -0.34 6.12 -0.33
CA ASP A 46 0.39 5.00 0.30
C ASP A 46 1.59 4.53 -0.55
N GLU A 47 1.50 4.63 -1.88
CA GLU A 47 2.59 4.32 -2.81
C GLU A 47 3.65 5.44 -2.90
N SER A 48 3.46 6.56 -2.19
CA SER A 48 4.40 7.69 -2.21
C SER A 48 5.51 7.56 -1.16
N ASP A 49 6.73 7.99 -1.49
CA ASP A 49 7.90 7.93 -0.59
C ASP A 49 7.90 9.02 0.52
N ASP A 50 6.78 9.72 0.74
CA ASP A 50 6.67 10.78 1.75
C ASP A 50 5.98 10.25 3.01
N GLU A 51 6.73 10.21 4.12
CA GLU A 51 6.25 9.74 5.43
C GLU A 51 4.99 10.47 5.90
N ASP A 52 4.92 11.80 5.69
CA ASP A 52 3.77 12.59 6.09
C ASP A 52 2.53 12.16 5.30
N LEU A 53 2.70 11.91 4.01
CA LEU A 53 1.60 11.56 3.10
C LEU A 53 1.04 10.16 3.41
N ILE A 54 1.91 9.19 3.71
CA ILE A 54 1.54 7.85 4.19
C ILE A 54 0.80 7.96 5.54
N MET A 55 1.31 8.76 6.48
CA MET A 55 0.69 8.94 7.79
C MET A 55 -0.72 9.52 7.66
N TYR A 56 -0.92 10.52 6.79
CA TYR A 56 -2.25 11.06 6.51
C TYR A 56 -3.17 10.05 5.85
N ALA A 57 -2.68 9.21 4.93
CA ALA A 57 -3.48 8.17 4.31
C ALA A 57 -4.01 7.16 5.35
N ILE A 58 -3.15 6.74 6.29
CA ILE A 58 -3.52 5.84 7.38
C ILE A 58 -4.58 6.50 8.29
N GLN A 59 -4.36 7.74 8.72
CA GLN A 59 -5.31 8.46 9.58
C GLN A 59 -6.68 8.63 8.93
N VAL A 60 -6.71 9.04 7.66
CA VAL A 60 -7.94 9.20 6.89
C VAL A 60 -8.65 7.85 6.72
N SER A 61 -7.91 6.76 6.44
CA SER A 61 -8.50 5.42 6.35
C SER A 61 -9.10 4.90 7.65
N GLY A 62 -8.54 5.30 8.81
CA GLY A 62 -9.03 4.91 10.13
C GLY A 62 -10.30 5.63 10.55
N GLU A 63 -10.40 6.92 10.25
CA GLU A 63 -11.57 7.75 10.58
C GLU A 63 -12.76 7.46 9.65
N PHE A 64 -12.50 7.13 8.39
CA PHE A 64 -13.52 6.75 7.44
C PHE A 64 -13.76 5.23 7.47
N THR A 65 -14.54 4.78 8.44
CA THR A 65 -14.92 3.36 8.62
C THR A 65 -15.49 2.69 7.36
N TRP A 66 -16.10 3.46 6.45
CA TRP A 66 -16.60 2.99 5.15
C TRP A 66 -15.49 2.72 4.11
N LEU A 67 -14.30 3.33 4.25
CA LEU A 67 -13.10 3.03 3.46
C LEU A 67 -12.40 1.75 3.94
N SER A 68 -12.78 1.22 5.11
CA SER A 68 -12.27 -0.05 5.65
C SER A 68 -12.85 -1.27 4.92
N GLY A 69 -12.64 -1.33 3.62
CA GLY A 69 -12.82 -2.54 2.82
C GLY A 69 -11.57 -3.40 2.89
N LYS A 70 -11.16 -3.88 4.09
CA LYS A 70 -10.05 -4.83 4.31
C LYS A 70 -8.95 -4.76 3.23
N THR A 71 -8.33 -3.59 3.03
CA THR A 71 -7.09 -3.52 2.26
C THR A 71 -6.02 -4.14 3.14
N LYS A 72 -5.83 -5.45 2.96
CA LYS A 72 -4.64 -6.14 3.43
C LYS A 72 -3.47 -5.35 2.85
N ALA A 73 -2.76 -4.61 3.71
CA ALA A 73 -1.50 -4.00 3.37
C ALA A 73 -0.63 -5.10 2.76
N LYS A 74 -0.49 -5.08 1.44
CA LYS A 74 0.48 -5.91 0.75
C LYS A 74 1.79 -5.19 1.01
N VAL A 75 2.44 -5.55 2.11
CA VAL A 75 3.83 -5.18 2.40
C VAL A 75 4.63 -5.58 1.17
N VAL A 76 4.92 -4.60 0.31
CA VAL A 76 5.89 -4.78 -0.77
C VAL A 76 7.22 -4.82 -0.05
N ALA A 77 7.71 -6.03 0.19
CA ALA A 77 9.07 -6.24 0.65
C ALA A 77 9.99 -5.50 -0.33
N HIS A 78 10.65 -4.44 0.16
CA HIS A 78 11.73 -3.79 -0.56
C HIS A 78 12.79 -4.84 -0.85
N ALA A 79 12.78 -5.37 -2.08
CA ALA A 79 13.89 -6.13 -2.63
C ALA A 79 15.05 -5.16 -2.81
N VAL A 80 15.96 -5.14 -1.83
CA VAL A 80 17.25 -4.48 -1.94
C VAL A 80 18.02 -5.16 -3.08
N PRO A 81 18.45 -4.46 -4.13
CA PRO A 81 19.34 -5.02 -5.13
C PRO A 81 20.77 -4.59 -4.80
N SER A 82 21.62 -5.48 -4.26
CA SER A 82 23.07 -5.38 -4.50
C SER A 82 23.85 -6.60 -4.00
N LEU A 83 24.33 -7.37 -4.99
CA LEU A 83 25.73 -7.78 -5.14
C LEU A 83 26.39 -8.62 -4.02
N ASN A 84 26.43 -9.93 -4.25
CA ASN A 84 27.68 -10.68 -4.22
C ASN A 84 27.45 -12.11 -4.75
N GLU A 85 27.97 -12.40 -5.94
CA GLU A 85 28.42 -13.76 -6.24
C GLU A 85 29.78 -13.96 -5.57
N PRO A 86 30.04 -15.16 -5.00
CA PRO A 86 30.89 -16.05 -5.77
C PRO A 86 30.34 -17.49 -5.84
N VAL A 87 30.43 -18.01 -7.06
CA VAL A 87 30.49 -19.40 -7.51
C VAL A 87 30.88 -20.42 -6.41
N GLN A 88 29.99 -21.38 -6.15
CA GLN A 88 30.39 -22.76 -5.81
C GLN A 88 29.70 -23.74 -6.77
N GLU A 89 30.56 -24.49 -7.45
CA GLU A 89 30.30 -25.52 -8.46
C GLU A 89 29.50 -26.74 -7.95
N PRO A 90 28.96 -27.57 -8.87
CA PRO A 90 27.82 -28.45 -8.63
C PRO A 90 28.23 -29.76 -7.95
N LYS A 91 27.34 -30.34 -7.13
CA LYS A 91 27.44 -31.75 -6.74
C LYS A 91 26.23 -32.56 -7.23
N PRO A 92 26.48 -33.63 -8.02
CA PRO A 92 25.45 -34.46 -8.61
C PRO A 92 25.06 -35.66 -7.73
N ALA A 93 23.88 -36.20 -8.05
CA ALA A 93 23.42 -37.58 -7.86
C ALA A 93 23.32 -38.17 -6.43
N SER A 94 22.08 -38.43 -6.01
CA SER A 94 21.70 -39.82 -5.74
C SER A 94 20.23 -40.07 -6.11
N SER A 95 20.08 -40.94 -7.10
CA SER A 95 18.87 -41.66 -7.46
C SER A 95 18.34 -42.44 -6.26
N GLN A 96 17.03 -42.37 -6.00
CA GLN A 96 16.34 -43.58 -5.54
C GLN A 96 14.87 -43.58 -5.97
N TYR A 97 14.67 -44.12 -7.16
CA TYR A 97 13.42 -44.78 -7.55
C TYR A 97 13.04 -45.83 -6.50
N LEU A 98 11.80 -45.80 -6.01
CA LEU A 98 11.10 -47.02 -5.59
C LEU A 98 9.75 -47.09 -6.31
N TYR A 99 9.75 -47.86 -7.41
CA TYR A 99 8.57 -48.57 -7.90
C TYR A 99 8.37 -49.84 -7.05
N GLY A 100 7.11 -50.18 -6.72
CA GLY A 100 6.75 -51.44 -6.04
C GLY A 100 5.33 -51.36 -5.44
N THR A 101 4.27 -51.68 -6.18
CA THR A 101 3.60 -52.99 -6.31
C THR A 101 2.71 -53.40 -5.13
N ARG A 102 1.40 -53.50 -5.46
CA ARG A 102 0.36 -54.39 -4.88
C ARG A 102 -0.22 -54.02 -3.51
N GLY A 103 -1.50 -53.64 -3.58
CA GLY A 103 -2.55 -53.86 -2.59
C GLY A 103 -3.87 -53.93 -3.36
#